data_AF-A0A9W4X3H7-F1
#
_entry.id   AF-A0A9W4X3H7-F1
#
_cell.length_a   1.000
_cell.length_b   1.000
_cell.length_c   1.000
_cell.angle_alpha   90.00
_cell.angle_beta   90.00
_cell.angle_gamma   90.00
#
_symmetry.space_group_name_H-M   'P 1'
#
loop_
_entity.id
_entity.type
_entity.pdbx_description
1 polymer ?
#
loop_
_entity_poly.entity_id
_entity_poly.type
_entity_poly.pdbx_seq_one_letter_code
_entity_poly.pdbx_strand_id
1 'polypeptide(L)'
;MFSLFSNLTCNNSSKSPLKHHTTLQLKSKLLILPNELLAEICENLSPQDLFSLTSVCKELRNILWSDKSNITQQIWRNSRNKFYPNLKSPPLIGMSEQQYLWLTVLAKQCQFCDESDVNLLKKYWEFQIICCENCLNKRVE
;
A
#
# COMPACT_ATOMS: atom_id res chain seq x y z
N MET A 1 -5.59 -13.54 1.53
CA MET A 1 -4.29 -12.95 1.14
C MET A 1 -4.43 -11.44 1.18
N PHE A 2 -3.72 -10.81 2.13
CA PHE A 2 -3.74 -9.38 2.50
C PHE A 2 -5.10 -8.74 2.74
N SER A 3 -5.91 -9.37 3.59
CA SER A 3 -7.12 -8.81 4.22
C SER A 3 -6.83 -8.33 5.65
N LEU A 4 -5.94 -7.35 5.82
CA LEU A 4 -5.56 -6.86 7.16
C LEU A 4 -5.80 -5.36 7.39
N PHE A 5 -6.73 -4.77 6.63
CA PHE A 5 -7.43 -3.55 7.07
C PHE A 5 -8.90 -3.65 6.71
N SER A 6 -9.60 -4.52 7.45
CA SER A 6 -11.05 -4.45 7.62
C SER A 6 -11.28 -3.97 9.05
N ASN A 7 -12.14 -2.95 9.18
CA ASN A 7 -12.72 -2.42 10.42
C ASN A 7 -12.02 -1.19 11.04
N LEU A 8 -12.23 -0.04 10.40
CA LEU A 8 -12.60 1.16 11.13
C LEU A 8 -14.10 1.40 10.90
N THR A 9 -14.93 0.72 11.69
CA THR A 9 -16.36 1.06 11.80
C THR A 9 -16.50 2.25 12.73
N CYS A 10 -16.68 3.45 12.18
CA CYS A 10 -17.23 4.55 12.95
C CYS A 10 -18.76 4.37 12.99
N ASN A 11 -19.25 3.74 14.06
CA ASN A 11 -20.66 3.79 14.42
C ASN A 11 -20.95 5.15 15.05
N ASN A 12 -21.82 5.94 14.45
CA ASN A 12 -22.62 6.90 15.20
C ASN A 12 -24.07 6.83 14.71
N SER A 13 -24.93 6.36 15.61
CA SER A 13 -26.38 6.32 15.44
C SER A 13 -26.97 7.66 15.88
N SER A 14 -27.58 8.40 14.96
CA SER A 14 -28.61 9.38 15.29
C SER A 14 -29.53 9.60 14.08
N LYS A 15 -30.79 9.19 14.23
CA LYS A 15 -31.88 9.29 13.24
C LYS A 15 -32.34 10.74 13.09
N SER A 16 -32.38 11.28 11.87
CA SER A 16 -33.28 12.40 11.47
C SER A 16 -33.37 12.49 9.92
N PRO A 17 -34.41 13.15 9.34
CA PRO A 17 -35.10 12.67 8.14
C PRO A 17 -34.44 13.06 6.81
N LEU A 18 -34.72 12.22 5.80
CA LEU A 18 -34.29 12.31 4.40
C LEU A 18 -34.42 13.72 3.81
N LYS A 19 -33.28 14.28 3.41
CA LYS A 19 -33.20 15.30 2.36
C LYS A 19 -32.33 14.76 1.25
N HIS A 20 -32.90 14.64 0.05
CA HIS A 20 -32.16 14.36 -1.18
C HIS A 20 -31.18 15.52 -1.44
N HIS A 21 -29.97 15.41 -0.88
CA HIS A 21 -28.85 16.20 -1.34
C HIS A 21 -28.34 15.54 -2.61
N THR A 22 -28.54 16.21 -3.74
CA THR A 22 -27.80 15.96 -4.98
C THR A 22 -26.33 16.15 -4.67
N THR A 23 -25.61 15.07 -4.33
CA THR A 23 -24.16 15.09 -4.17
C THR A 23 -23.55 15.24 -5.55
N LEU A 24 -23.42 16.49 -6.00
CA LEU A 24 -22.38 16.86 -6.96
C LEU A 24 -21.06 16.50 -6.29
N GLN A 25 -20.60 15.27 -6.53
CA GLN A 25 -19.36 14.78 -6.00
C GLN A 25 -18.26 15.73 -6.47
N LEU A 26 -17.68 16.47 -5.52
CA LEU A 26 -16.49 17.24 -5.75
C LEU A 26 -15.37 16.22 -5.97
N LYS A 27 -15.28 15.65 -7.19
CA LYS A 27 -14.14 14.84 -7.58
C LYS A 27 -12.92 15.69 -7.30
N SER A 28 -11.99 15.15 -6.52
CA SER A 28 -10.73 15.84 -6.24
C SER A 28 -10.10 16.23 -7.58
N LYS A 29 -9.53 17.43 -7.68
CA LYS A 29 -8.92 17.93 -8.93
C LYS A 29 -7.86 16.96 -9.48
N LEU A 30 -7.26 16.18 -8.59
CA LEU A 30 -6.27 15.15 -8.91
C LEU A 30 -6.86 13.96 -9.70
N LEU A 31 -8.11 13.59 -9.46
CA LEU A 31 -8.82 12.53 -10.18
C LEU A 31 -9.45 12.99 -11.51
N ILE A 32 -9.30 14.27 -11.85
CA ILE A 32 -9.72 14.84 -13.15
C ILE A 32 -8.56 14.76 -14.17
N LEU A 33 -7.33 14.59 -13.70
CA LEU A 33 -6.15 14.47 -14.55
C LEU A 33 -6.20 13.17 -15.38
N PRO A 34 -5.69 13.19 -16.63
CA PRO A 34 -5.34 11.97 -17.36
C PRO A 34 -4.42 11.08 -16.53
N ASN A 35 -4.54 9.76 -16.73
CA ASN A 35 -3.77 8.76 -15.98
C ASN A 35 -2.27 8.95 -16.14
N GLU A 36 -1.82 9.44 -17.30
CA GLU A 36 -0.41 9.68 -17.63
C GLU A 36 0.16 10.81 -16.77
N LEU A 37 -0.57 11.92 -16.64
CA LEU A 37 -0.15 13.05 -15.80
C LEU A 37 -0.19 12.68 -14.31
N LEU A 38 -1.19 11.91 -13.91
CA LEU A 38 -1.27 11.38 -12.55
C LEU A 38 -0.08 10.45 -12.26
N ALA A 39 0.28 9.57 -13.21
CA ALA A 39 1.43 8.69 -13.09
C ALA A 39 2.73 9.49 -12.96
N GLU A 40 2.93 10.54 -13.77
CA GLU A 40 4.11 11.41 -13.70
C GLU A 40 4.24 12.11 -12.34
N ILE A 41 3.13 12.60 -11.78
CA ILE A 41 3.12 13.15 -10.42
C ILE A 41 3.52 12.07 -9.40
N CYS A 42 2.91 10.88 -9.49
CA CYS A 42 3.16 9.79 -8.56
C CYS A 42 4.58 9.22 -8.65
N GLU A 43 5.19 9.17 -9.84
CA GLU A 43 6.59 8.75 -10.03
C GLU A 43 7.59 9.64 -9.27
N ASN A 44 7.20 10.88 -8.97
CA ASN A 44 8.01 11.83 -8.22
C ASN A 44 7.80 11.77 -6.69
N LEU A 45 6.95 10.88 -6.19
CA LEU A 45 6.68 10.69 -4.76
C LEU A 45 7.51 9.54 -4.17
N SER A 46 7.80 9.60 -2.87
CA SER A 46 8.46 8.49 -2.18
C SER A 46 7.52 7.28 -2.08
N PRO A 47 8.04 6.04 -1.97
CA PRO A 47 7.20 4.86 -1.74
C PRO A 47 6.28 4.98 -0.51
N GLN A 48 6.70 5.70 0.53
CA GLN A 48 5.88 5.99 1.72
C GLN A 48 4.70 6.91 1.41
N ASP A 49 4.95 7.97 0.62
CA ASP A 49 3.90 8.90 0.22
C ASP A 49 2.90 8.21 -0.72
N LEU A 50 3.40 7.40 -1.67
CA LEU A 50 2.57 6.56 -2.54
C LEU A 50 1.69 5.61 -1.74
N PHE A 51 2.27 4.93 -0.75
CA PHE A 51 1.51 4.06 0.15
C PHE A 51 0.43 4.83 0.91
N SER A 52 0.77 6.01 1.42
CA SER A 52 -0.18 6.88 2.12
C SER A 52 -1.32 7.32 1.22
N LEU A 53 -1.04 7.68 -0.04
CA LEU A 53 -2.06 8.04 -1.04
C LEU A 53 -3.06 6.92 -1.32
N THR A 54 -2.64 5.66 -1.24
CA THR A 54 -3.55 4.52 -1.41
C THR A 54 -4.63 4.42 -0.32
N SER A 55 -4.44 5.13 0.79
CA SER A 55 -5.40 5.18 1.90
C SER A 55 -6.33 6.40 1.86
N VAL A 56 -6.08 7.35 0.93
CA VAL A 56 -6.86 8.60 0.85
C VAL A 56 -8.25 8.38 0.25
N CYS A 57 -8.33 7.68 -0.89
CA CYS A 57 -9.62 7.32 -1.50
C CYS A 57 -9.54 6.00 -2.29
N LYS A 58 -10.71 5.43 -2.61
CA LYS A 58 -10.82 4.14 -3.31
C LYS A 58 -10.26 4.20 -4.73
N GLU A 59 -10.44 5.31 -5.42
CA GLU A 59 -9.93 5.52 -6.78
C GLU A 59 -8.40 5.52 -6.80
N LEU A 60 -7.77 6.27 -5.88
CA LEU A 60 -6.32 6.27 -5.75
C LEU A 60 -5.79 4.91 -5.34
N ARG A 61 -6.49 4.19 -4.45
CA ARG A 61 -6.15 2.81 -4.12
C ARG A 61 -6.17 1.90 -5.34
N ASN A 62 -7.19 2.01 -6.19
CA ASN A 62 -7.32 1.19 -7.38
C ASN A 62 -6.23 1.50 -8.42
N ILE A 63 -5.84 2.77 -8.55
CA ILE A 63 -4.78 3.20 -9.47
C ILE A 63 -3.40 2.79 -8.94
N LEU A 64 -3.12 3.02 -7.66
CA LEU A 64 -1.78 2.86 -7.08
C LEU A 64 -1.52 1.46 -6.53
N TRP A 65 -2.53 0.64 -6.28
CA TRP A 65 -2.38 -0.69 -5.66
C TRP A 65 -2.79 -1.86 -6.58
N SER A 66 -2.91 -1.62 -7.88
CA SER A 66 -3.15 -2.68 -8.86
C SER A 66 -1.86 -3.45 -9.19
N ASP A 67 -1.89 -4.76 -9.00
CA ASP A 67 -0.78 -5.68 -9.29
C ASP A 67 -0.64 -5.96 -10.79
N LYS A 68 -1.75 -5.95 -11.54
CA LYS A 68 -1.81 -6.24 -12.98
C LYS A 68 -1.56 -5.04 -13.90
N SER A 69 -1.57 -3.84 -13.36
CA SER A 69 -1.42 -2.60 -14.14
C SER A 69 0.05 -2.30 -14.40
N ASN A 70 0.45 -2.28 -15.68
CA ASN A 70 1.81 -1.91 -16.09
C ASN A 70 2.19 -0.49 -15.66
N ILE A 71 1.25 0.45 -15.75
CA ILE A 71 1.44 1.84 -15.31
C ILE A 71 1.74 1.87 -13.82
N THR A 72 0.98 1.11 -13.03
CA THR A 72 1.18 1.05 -11.59
C THR A 72 2.55 0.45 -11.26
N GLN A 73 2.94 -0.67 -11.88
CA GLN A 73 4.27 -1.24 -11.68
C GLN A 73 5.38 -0.25 -12.06
N GLN A 74 5.20 0.52 -13.13
CA GLN A 74 6.14 1.56 -13.53
C GLN A 74 6.25 2.67 -12.48
N ILE A 75 5.14 3.17 -11.96
CA ILE A 75 5.13 4.22 -10.92
C ILE A 75 5.99 3.81 -9.73
N TRP A 76 5.74 2.62 -9.19
CA TRP A 76 6.45 2.11 -8.02
C TRP A 76 7.92 1.80 -8.31
N ARG A 77 8.24 1.23 -9.48
CA ARG A 77 9.62 0.98 -9.90
C ARG A 77 10.42 2.27 -10.05
N ASN A 78 9.86 3.29 -10.69
CA ASN A 78 10.51 4.57 -10.90
C ASN A 78 10.72 5.31 -9.58
N SER A 79 9.69 5.35 -8.73
CA SER A 79 9.79 5.87 -7.36
C SER A 79 10.88 5.15 -6.56
N ARG A 80 10.91 3.81 -6.55
CA ARG A 80 11.98 3.03 -5.90
C ARG A 80 13.37 3.39 -6.40
N ASN A 81 13.57 3.40 -7.71
CA ASN A 81 14.89 3.67 -8.29
C ASN A 81 15.37 5.09 -7.94
N LYS A 82 14.44 6.04 -7.80
CA LYS A 82 14.72 7.44 -7.44
C LYS A 82 15.06 7.62 -5.95
N PHE A 83 14.26 7.04 -5.05
CA PHE A 83 14.37 7.28 -3.61
C PHE A 83 15.21 6.21 -2.87
N TYR A 84 15.37 5.03 -3.45
CA TYR A 84 16.14 3.91 -2.92
C TYR A 84 17.17 3.41 -3.96
N PRO A 85 18.16 4.23 -4.35
CA PRO A 85 19.13 3.88 -5.40
C PRO A 85 20.00 2.66 -5.04
N ASN A 86 20.07 2.29 -3.76
CA ASN A 86 20.77 1.10 -3.28
C ASN A 86 19.92 -0.18 -3.39
N LEU A 87 18.61 -0.07 -3.57
CA LEU A 87 17.68 -1.18 -3.72
C LEU A 87 17.46 -1.51 -5.21
N LYS A 88 18.54 -1.94 -5.87
CA LYS A 88 18.53 -2.16 -7.33
C LYS A 88 17.96 -3.50 -7.76
N SER A 89 17.90 -4.50 -6.87
CA SER A 89 17.40 -5.83 -7.23
C SER A 89 15.93 -5.74 -7.59
N PRO A 90 15.49 -6.32 -8.73
CA PRO A 90 14.08 -6.34 -9.09
C PRO A 90 13.27 -7.20 -8.10
N PRO A 91 11.93 -7.04 -8.06
CA PRO A 91 11.06 -7.97 -7.36
C PRO A 91 11.30 -9.43 -7.79
N LEU A 92 11.12 -10.37 -6.86
CA LEU A 92 11.16 -11.81 -7.16
C LEU A 92 10.01 -12.22 -8.09
N ILE A 93 10.16 -13.36 -8.76
CA ILE A 93 9.12 -13.88 -9.66
C ILE A 93 7.79 -14.03 -8.88
N GLY A 94 6.69 -13.51 -9.44
CA GLY A 94 5.37 -13.54 -8.79
C GLY A 94 5.15 -12.47 -7.71
N MET A 95 6.05 -11.49 -7.57
CA MET A 95 5.90 -10.36 -6.64
C MET A 95 5.77 -9.04 -7.42
N SER A 96 4.83 -8.19 -7.01
CA SER A 96 4.69 -6.84 -7.58
C SER A 96 5.70 -5.85 -6.94
N GLU A 97 5.95 -4.72 -7.60
CA GLU A 97 6.80 -3.65 -7.06
C GLU A 97 6.26 -3.13 -5.72
N GLN A 98 4.93 -3.05 -5.57
CA GLN A 98 4.31 -2.64 -4.30
C GLN A 98 4.60 -3.62 -3.17
N GLN A 99 4.45 -4.93 -3.42
CA GLN A 99 4.72 -5.97 -2.42
C GLN A 99 6.19 -5.99 -2.04
N TYR A 100 7.07 -5.88 -3.04
CA TYR A 100 8.52 -5.80 -2.83
C TYR A 100 8.91 -4.61 -1.97
N LEU A 101 8.41 -3.41 -2.30
CA LEU A 101 8.67 -2.18 -1.53
C LEU A 101 8.04 -2.22 -0.15
N TRP A 102 6.85 -2.78 -0.03
CA TRP A 102 6.20 -2.96 1.25
C TRP A 102 7.07 -3.81 2.17
N LEU A 103 7.54 -4.96 1.70
CA LEU A 103 8.36 -5.86 2.50
C LEU A 103 9.77 -5.30 2.79
N THR A 104 10.36 -4.57 1.84
CA THR A 104 11.73 -4.06 1.99
C THR A 104 11.83 -2.80 2.85
N VAL A 105 10.89 -1.88 2.68
CA VAL A 105 11.01 -0.50 3.14
C VAL A 105 9.87 -0.08 4.07
N LEU A 106 8.62 -0.47 3.76
CA LEU A 106 7.45 0.08 4.47
C LEU A 106 7.10 -0.71 5.73
N ALA A 107 7.33 -2.02 5.73
CA ALA A 107 6.98 -2.87 6.85
C ALA A 107 8.00 -2.72 7.98
N LYS A 108 7.54 -2.16 9.10
CA LYS A 108 8.34 -1.83 10.28
C LYS A 108 7.99 -2.67 11.52
N GLN A 109 7.00 -3.54 11.38
CA GLN A 109 6.50 -4.36 12.47
C GLN A 109 6.15 -5.76 11.97
N CYS A 110 6.05 -6.69 12.89
CA CYS A 110 5.55 -8.03 12.64
C CYS A 110 4.13 -7.95 12.05
N GLN A 111 3.82 -8.77 11.05
CA GLN A 111 2.46 -8.83 10.48
C GLN A 111 1.42 -9.46 11.43
N PHE A 112 1.88 -10.11 12.51
CA PHE A 112 1.04 -10.96 13.35
C PHE A 112 0.98 -10.50 14.82
N CYS A 113 1.85 -9.59 15.22
CA CYS A 113 1.87 -8.98 16.55
C CYS A 113 2.46 -7.56 16.46
N ASP A 114 2.53 -6.85 17.57
CA ASP A 114 3.02 -5.47 17.61
C ASP A 114 4.54 -5.35 17.77
N GLU A 115 5.29 -6.43 17.49
CA GLU A 115 6.76 -6.40 17.57
C GLU A 115 7.32 -5.48 16.48
N SER A 116 8.16 -4.53 16.87
CA SER A 116 8.75 -3.51 15.98
C SER A 116 10.27 -3.41 16.11
N ASP A 117 10.91 -4.21 16.96
CA ASP A 117 12.37 -4.28 17.04
C ASP A 117 12.93 -4.90 15.74
N VAL A 118 13.69 -4.09 15.00
CA VAL A 118 14.30 -4.45 13.71
C VAL A 118 15.21 -5.68 13.84
N ASN A 119 15.82 -5.92 15.00
CA ASN A 119 16.70 -7.07 15.23
C ASN A 119 15.93 -8.39 15.38
N LEU A 120 14.66 -8.32 15.81
CA LEU A 120 13.79 -9.48 16.00
C LEU A 120 12.97 -9.80 14.74
N LEU A 121 12.82 -8.83 13.83
CA LEU A 121 12.06 -8.99 12.61
C LEU A 121 12.90 -9.59 11.49
N LYS A 122 12.38 -10.68 10.92
CA LYS A 122 12.97 -11.34 9.74
C LYS A 122 12.01 -11.23 8.56
N LYS A 123 12.57 -11.00 7.37
CA LYS A 123 11.84 -10.98 6.09
C LYS A 123 11.95 -12.37 5.46
N TYR A 124 10.81 -13.02 5.25
CA TYR A 124 10.72 -14.32 4.62
C TYR A 124 10.18 -14.11 3.20
N TRP A 125 11.10 -14.07 2.24
CA TRP A 125 10.85 -13.59 0.88
C TRP A 125 9.90 -14.49 0.09
N GLU A 126 10.05 -15.80 0.23
CA GLU A 126 9.26 -16.83 -0.43
C GLU A 126 7.78 -16.74 -0.03
N PHE A 127 7.52 -16.35 1.22
CA PHE A 127 6.18 -16.21 1.78
C PHE A 127 5.67 -14.76 1.74
N GLN A 128 6.51 -13.80 1.34
CA GLN A 128 6.20 -12.37 1.31
C GLN A 128 5.74 -11.81 2.68
N ILE A 129 6.34 -12.31 3.77
CA ILE A 129 5.99 -11.92 5.14
C ILE A 129 7.18 -11.33 5.89
N ILE A 130 6.89 -10.44 6.84
CA ILE A 130 7.82 -10.00 7.87
C ILE A 130 7.23 -10.35 9.22
N CYS A 131 7.96 -11.10 10.03
CA CYS A 131 7.50 -11.47 11.35
C CYS A 131 8.66 -11.74 12.31
N CYS A 132 8.35 -11.71 13.61
CA CYS A 132 9.25 -12.18 14.64
C CYS A 132 9.25 -13.71 14.70
N GLU A 133 10.33 -14.27 15.23
CA GLU A 133 10.53 -15.72 15.34
C GLU A 133 9.42 -16.41 16.13
N ASN A 134 8.93 -15.77 17.21
CA ASN A 134 7.81 -16.28 17.99
C ASN A 134 6.54 -16.46 17.17
N CYS A 135 6.27 -15.54 16.23
CA CYS A 135 5.10 -15.63 15.36
C CYS A 135 5.29 -16.63 14.21
N LEU A 136 6.53 -16.84 13.76
CA LEU A 136 6.83 -17.87 12.78
C LEU A 136 6.61 -19.26 13.40
N ASN A 137 7.23 -19.54 14.55
CA ASN A 137 7.21 -20.88 15.15
C ASN A 137 5.79 -21.38 15.41
N LYS A 138 4.90 -20.50 15.90
CA LYS A 138 3.47 -20.80 16.10
C LYS A 138 2.68 -21.17 14.84
N ARG A 139 3.25 -20.99 13.64
CA ARG A 139 2.59 -21.23 12.34
C ARG A 139 3.24 -22.34 11.52
N VAL A 140 4.43 -22.80 11.94
CA VAL A 140 5.14 -23.90 11.30
C VAL A 140 4.82 -25.24 11.99
N GLU A 141 4.45 -25.19 13.28
CA GLU A 141 3.82 -26.29 14.01
C GLU A 141 2.36 -26.53 13.58
#